data_AF-A0A1X0R4Y0-F1
#
_entry.id   AF-A0A1X0R4Y0-F1
#
_cell.length_a   1.000
_cell.length_b   1.000
_cell.length_c   1.000
_cell.angle_alpha   90.00
_cell.angle_beta   90.00
_cell.angle_gamma   90.00
#
_symmetry.space_group_name_H-M   'P 1'
#
loop_
_entity.id
_entity.type
_entity.pdbx_description
1 polymer ?
#
loop_
_entity_poly.entity_id
_entity_poly.type
_entity_poly.pdbx_seq_one_letter_code
_entity_poly.pdbx_strand_id
1 'polypeptide(L)'
;MPRSMSSWRRFWNLSIPLQIRTPWYRLLQHKFPCASRMHKLLASSFSSECRFCQIPNVEDEMHFILLCPKKFEVWARVWHHFFGELTLTVNTMEQAIFHLRFPPQKLSAFPNESIVGCAFWCIWRAHWMFIFNGHPFIPSKVFRAIIGCLESFKH
;
A
#
# COMPACT_ATOMS: atom_id res chain seq x y z
N MET A 1 -15.26 -0.71 -12.37
CA MET A 1 -16.55 0.00 -12.28
C MET A 1 -16.34 1.35 -11.59
N PRO A 2 -17.08 2.41 -11.96
CA PRO A 2 -17.03 3.69 -11.26
C PRO A 2 -17.47 3.53 -9.81
N ARG A 3 -16.75 4.13 -8.86
CA ARG A 3 -17.12 4.16 -7.43
C ARG A 3 -18.29 5.10 -7.20
N SER A 4 -19.20 4.74 -6.29
CA SER A 4 -20.32 5.60 -5.88
C SER A 4 -19.85 6.88 -5.18
N MET A 5 -20.68 7.93 -5.18
CA MET A 5 -20.42 9.17 -4.44
C MET A 5 -20.24 8.93 -2.93
N SER A 6 -21.00 8.01 -2.35
CA SER A 6 -20.86 7.62 -0.93
C SER A 6 -19.48 7.02 -0.63
N SER A 7 -18.95 6.19 -1.53
CA SER A 7 -17.61 5.62 -1.42
C SER A 7 -16.53 6.71 -1.47
N TRP A 8 -16.68 7.70 -2.36
CA TRP A 8 -15.78 8.85 -2.43
C TRP A 8 -15.85 9.72 -1.19
N ARG A 9 -17.05 10.03 -0.70
CA ARG A 9 -17.21 10.82 0.53
C ARG A 9 -16.46 10.18 1.70
N ARG A 10 -16.58 8.87 1.86
CA ARG A 10 -15.84 8.12 2.88
C ARG A 10 -14.33 8.21 2.69
N PHE A 11 -13.84 8.10 1.45
CA PHE A 11 -12.41 8.25 1.15
C PHE A 11 -11.88 9.65 1.46
N TRP A 12 -12.61 10.69 1.09
CA TRP A 12 -12.19 12.08 1.33
C TRP A 12 -12.21 12.45 2.81
N ASN A 13 -13.11 11.83 3.58
CA ASN A 13 -13.20 12.01 5.03
C ASN A 13 -12.15 11.24 5.85
N LEU A 14 -11.30 10.42 5.22
CA LEU A 14 -10.21 9.74 5.95
C LEU A 14 -9.27 10.79 6.55
N SER A 15 -8.91 10.63 7.83
CA SER A 15 -7.93 11.49 8.50
C SER A 15 -6.51 11.06 8.11
N ILE A 16 -6.14 11.35 6.86
CA ILE A 16 -4.82 11.06 6.29
C ILE A 16 -4.28 12.30 5.55
N PRO A 17 -2.95 12.49 5.50
CA PRO A 17 -2.38 13.59 4.74
C PRO A 17 -2.50 13.42 3.22
N LEU A 18 -2.36 14.53 2.49
CA LEU A 18 -2.52 14.57 1.03
C LEU A 18 -1.50 13.71 0.28
N GLN A 19 -0.27 13.60 0.79
CA GLN A 19 0.78 12.77 0.22
C GLN A 19 0.42 11.27 0.23
N ILE A 20 -0.34 10.81 1.22
CA ILE A 20 -0.87 9.44 1.28
C ILE A 20 -2.11 9.32 0.40
N ARG A 21 -3.00 10.33 0.47
CA ARG A 21 -4.28 10.31 -0.24
C ARG A 21 -4.10 10.27 -1.75
N THR A 22 -3.11 10.98 -2.30
CA THR A 22 -2.89 11.06 -3.77
C THR A 22 -2.63 9.70 -4.44
N PRO A 23 -1.63 8.90 -4.02
CA PRO A 23 -1.41 7.58 -4.61
C PRO A 23 -2.57 6.62 -4.33
N TRP A 24 -3.24 6.72 -3.17
CA TRP A 24 -4.38 5.87 -2.85
C TRP A 24 -5.59 6.21 -3.74
N TYR A 25 -5.85 7.50 -3.99
CA TYR A 25 -6.86 7.95 -4.94
C TYR A 25 -6.61 7.38 -6.35
N ARG A 26 -5.35 7.44 -6.82
CA ARG A 26 -4.97 6.86 -8.12
C ARG A 26 -5.23 5.36 -8.17
N LEU A 27 -4.98 4.64 -7.08
CA LEU A 27 -5.37 3.24 -6.95
C LEU A 27 -6.88 3.02 -7.06
N LEU A 28 -7.67 3.76 -6.29
CA LEU A 28 -9.13 3.61 -6.31
C LEU A 28 -9.76 3.96 -7.67
N GLN A 29 -9.06 4.75 -8.48
CA GLN A 29 -9.42 5.12 -9.85
C GLN A 29 -8.90 4.15 -10.91
N HIS A 30 -8.20 3.08 -10.53
CA HIS A 30 -7.45 2.21 -11.44
C HIS A 30 -6.52 3.03 -12.36
N LYS A 31 -5.80 3.99 -11.79
CA LYS A 31 -4.78 4.84 -12.43
C LYS A 31 -3.45 4.76 -11.69
N PHE A 32 -3.26 3.70 -10.91
CA PHE A 32 -2.06 3.50 -10.12
C PHE A 32 -0.87 3.10 -10.97
N PRO A 33 0.30 3.70 -10.77
CA PRO A 33 1.48 3.35 -11.54
C PRO A 33 2.05 2.04 -10.97
N CYS A 34 1.65 0.90 -11.51
CA CYS A 34 2.33 -0.39 -11.32
C CYS A 34 3.19 -0.70 -12.55
N ALA A 35 4.14 -1.65 -12.46
CA ALA A 35 5.03 -1.94 -13.59
C ALA A 35 4.26 -2.28 -14.87
N SER A 36 3.18 -3.06 -14.79
CA SER A 36 2.32 -3.38 -15.95
C SER A 36 1.69 -2.13 -16.60
N ARG A 37 1.26 -1.13 -15.82
CA ARG A 37 0.78 0.15 -16.36
C ARG A 37 1.92 0.95 -16.99
N MET A 38 3.08 1.01 -16.32
CA MET A 38 4.24 1.73 -16.85
C MET A 38 4.71 1.14 -18.17
N HIS A 39 4.76 -0.19 -18.27
CA HIS A 39 5.08 -0.89 -19.51
C HIS A 39 4.09 -0.56 -20.64
N LYS A 40 2.79 -0.50 -20.35
CA LYS A 40 1.78 -0.11 -21.36
C LYS A 40 1.98 1.32 -21.89
N LEU A 41 2.49 2.24 -21.06
CA LEU A 41 2.71 3.64 -21.45
C LEU A 41 4.09 3.87 -22.08
N LEU A 42 5.10 3.14 -21.62
CA LEU A 42 6.52 3.34 -21.92
C LEU A 42 7.24 1.99 -22.04
N ALA A 43 6.80 1.16 -22.99
CA ALA A 43 7.23 -0.23 -23.14
C ALA A 43 8.75 -0.39 -23.33
N SER A 44 9.40 0.60 -23.95
CA SER A 44 10.86 0.60 -24.17
C SER A 44 11.67 0.84 -22.89
N SER A 45 11.07 1.42 -21.85
CA SER A 45 11.77 1.85 -20.63
C SER A 45 11.42 1.02 -19.40
N PHE A 46 10.28 0.34 -19.39
CA PHE A 46 9.79 -0.42 -18.24
C PHE A 46 9.38 -1.83 -18.63
N SER A 47 9.79 -2.83 -17.86
CA SER A 47 9.20 -4.17 -17.89
C SER A 47 7.84 -4.17 -17.16
N SER A 48 6.94 -5.07 -17.55
CA SER A 48 5.69 -5.33 -16.83
C SER A 48 5.87 -6.20 -15.58
N GLU A 49 7.06 -6.80 -15.42
CA GLU A 49 7.35 -7.75 -14.35
C GLU A 49 7.75 -7.09 -13.03
N CYS A 50 7.41 -7.75 -11.93
CA CYS A 50 7.79 -7.37 -10.58
C CYS A 50 9.30 -7.60 -10.34
N ARG A 51 10.04 -6.53 -10.06
CA ARG A 51 11.48 -6.57 -9.79
C ARG A 51 11.87 -7.07 -8.38
N PHE A 52 10.89 -7.51 -7.59
CA PHE A 52 11.09 -7.95 -6.21
C PHE A 52 10.90 -9.46 -6.03
N CYS A 53 10.30 -10.12 -7.01
CA CYS A 53 10.01 -11.55 -6.97
C CYS A 53 11.20 -12.35 -7.52
N GLN A 54 11.42 -13.54 -6.98
CA GLN A 54 12.42 -14.48 -7.50
C GLN A 54 11.95 -15.14 -8.81
N ILE A 55 10.64 -15.37 -8.93
CA ILE A 55 10.00 -15.88 -10.13
C ILE A 55 9.35 -14.71 -10.86
N PRO A 56 9.55 -14.56 -12.18
CA PRO A 56 8.89 -13.54 -12.98
C PRO A 56 7.38 -13.58 -12.79
N ASN A 57 6.79 -12.44 -12.45
CA ASN A 57 5.34 -12.28 -12.33
C ASN A 57 4.98 -10.85 -12.75
N VAL A 58 3.86 -10.69 -13.46
CA VAL A 58 3.38 -9.38 -13.90
C VAL A 58 2.98 -8.57 -12.67
N GLU A 59 3.52 -7.36 -12.53
CA GLU A 59 3.14 -6.46 -11.45
C GLU A 59 1.92 -5.62 -11.86
N ASP A 60 0.73 -6.12 -11.53
CA ASP A 60 -0.51 -5.35 -11.54
C ASP A 60 -0.72 -4.56 -10.23
N GLU A 61 -1.88 -3.92 -10.06
CA GLU A 61 -2.18 -3.13 -8.87
C GLU A 61 -2.18 -3.98 -7.59
N MET A 62 -2.70 -5.21 -7.64
CA MET A 62 -2.75 -6.12 -6.48
C MET A 62 -1.38 -6.70 -6.15
N HIS A 63 -0.59 -7.06 -7.16
CA HIS A 63 0.77 -7.51 -6.97
C HIS A 63 1.67 -6.40 -6.43
N PHE A 64 1.51 -5.18 -6.94
CA PHE A 64 2.21 -4.02 -6.41
C PHE A 64 1.86 -3.79 -4.94
N ILE A 65 0.63 -3.99 -4.50
CA ILE A 65 0.26 -3.63 -3.14
C ILE A 65 0.56 -4.76 -2.17
N LEU A 66 0.19 -5.98 -2.54
CA LEU A 66 0.09 -7.10 -1.61
C LEU A 66 0.77 -8.38 -2.11
N LEU A 67 0.48 -8.85 -3.33
CA LEU A 67 0.82 -10.22 -3.73
C LEU A 67 2.32 -10.43 -3.95
N CYS A 68 3.10 -9.36 -4.07
CA CYS A 68 4.56 -9.44 -4.02
C CYS A 68 5.03 -9.93 -2.63
N PRO A 69 5.82 -11.01 -2.50
CA PRO A 69 6.23 -11.58 -1.21
C PRO A 69 6.91 -10.57 -0.26
N LYS A 70 7.77 -9.68 -0.79
CA LYS A 70 8.41 -8.63 0.02
C LYS A 70 7.41 -7.64 0.59
N LYS A 71 6.34 -7.33 -0.15
CA LYS A 71 5.31 -6.37 0.26
C LYS A 71 4.30 -7.02 1.18
N PHE A 72 3.95 -8.28 0.91
CA PHE A 72 3.20 -9.12 1.83
C PHE A 72 3.87 -9.19 3.21
N GLU A 73 5.19 -9.38 3.28
CA GLU A 73 5.91 -9.40 4.55
C GLU A 73 5.77 -8.09 5.35
N VAL A 74 5.80 -6.94 4.67
CA VAL A 74 5.56 -5.64 5.33
C VAL A 74 4.14 -5.58 5.89
N TRP A 75 3.14 -5.96 5.09
CA TRP A 75 1.75 -5.97 5.53
C TRP A 75 1.51 -6.94 6.67
N ALA A 76 2.11 -8.13 6.64
CA ALA A 76 1.98 -9.12 7.70
C ALA A 76 2.50 -8.57 9.04
N ARG A 77 3.63 -7.85 9.01
CA ARG A 77 4.16 -7.16 10.20
C ARG A 77 3.22 -6.07 10.70
N VAL A 78 2.65 -5.25 9.79
CA VAL A 78 1.66 -4.22 10.14
C VAL A 78 0.41 -4.85 10.77
N TRP A 79 -0.13 -5.90 10.15
CA TRP A 79 -1.35 -6.56 10.62
C TRP A 79 -1.16 -7.17 12.00
N HIS A 80 -0.06 -7.90 12.17
CA HIS A 80 0.28 -8.49 13.46
C HIS A 80 0.47 -7.43 14.55
N HIS A 81 1.18 -6.34 14.24
CA HIS A 81 1.51 -5.31 15.21
C HIS A 81 0.31 -4.47 15.67
N PHE A 82 -0.57 -4.07 14.74
CA PHE A 82 -1.64 -3.11 15.05
C PHE A 82 -3.04 -3.73 15.23
N PHE A 83 -3.31 -4.87 14.59
CA PHE A 83 -4.64 -5.49 14.61
C PHE A 83 -4.64 -6.79 15.44
N GLY A 84 -3.47 -7.35 15.75
CA GLY A 84 -3.33 -8.56 16.54
C GLY A 84 -3.98 -9.79 15.91
N GLU A 85 -4.26 -9.75 14.60
CA GLU A 85 -4.70 -10.90 13.81
C GLU A 85 -3.49 -11.76 13.42
N LEU A 86 -3.66 -13.09 13.47
CA LEU A 86 -2.62 -14.06 13.14
C LEU A 86 -2.44 -14.24 11.62
N THR A 87 -3.43 -13.87 10.79
CA THR A 87 -3.37 -14.16 9.35
C THR A 87 -3.89 -13.01 8.50
N LEU A 88 -2.95 -12.33 7.83
CA LEU A 88 -3.26 -11.44 6.72
C LEU A 88 -3.83 -12.24 5.55
N THR A 89 -5.03 -11.90 5.07
CA THR A 89 -5.63 -12.50 3.87
C THR A 89 -5.75 -11.48 2.74
N VAL A 90 -5.87 -11.96 1.50
CA VAL A 90 -6.16 -11.10 0.35
C VAL A 90 -7.49 -10.36 0.55
N ASN A 91 -8.53 -11.06 1.02
CA ASN A 91 -9.83 -10.44 1.26
C ASN A 91 -9.77 -9.33 2.33
N THR A 92 -9.09 -9.54 3.47
CA THR A 92 -8.94 -8.50 4.50
C THR A 92 -8.23 -7.26 3.96
N MET A 93 -7.23 -7.46 3.11
CA MET A 93 -6.52 -6.37 2.43
C MET A 93 -7.39 -5.67 1.41
N GLU A 94 -8.18 -6.40 0.64
CA GLU A 94 -9.11 -5.81 -0.32
C GLU A 94 -10.17 -4.96 0.38
N GLN A 95 -10.73 -5.48 1.48
CA GLN A 95 -11.66 -4.74 2.33
C GLN A 95 -11.03 -3.44 2.85
N ALA A 96 -9.79 -3.48 3.35
CA ALA A 96 -9.10 -2.31 3.89
C ALA A 96 -8.73 -1.29 2.80
N ILE A 97 -8.07 -1.72 1.72
CA ILE A 97 -7.50 -0.84 0.70
C ILE A 97 -8.58 -0.34 -0.27
N PHE A 98 -9.42 -1.23 -0.80
CA PHE A 98 -10.39 -0.87 -1.83
C PHE A 98 -11.76 -0.55 -1.25
N HIS A 99 -12.16 -1.18 -0.15
CA HIS A 99 -13.47 -0.95 0.44
C HIS A 99 -13.42 -0.13 1.73
N LEU A 100 -12.27 0.43 2.13
CA LEU A 100 -12.11 1.28 3.33
C LEU A 100 -12.85 0.71 4.55
N ARG A 101 -12.79 -0.62 4.69
CA ARG A 101 -13.36 -1.40 5.79
C ARG A 101 -12.18 -1.99 6.54
N PHE A 102 -11.83 -1.35 7.64
CA PHE A 102 -10.63 -1.66 8.40
C PHE A 102 -10.90 -2.70 9.49
N PRO A 103 -9.93 -3.55 9.82
CA PRO A 103 -10.07 -4.53 10.90
C PRO A 103 -10.23 -3.85 12.27
N PRO A 104 -10.89 -4.50 13.25
CA PRO A 104 -10.98 -3.99 14.61
C PRO A 104 -9.59 -3.90 15.25
N GLN A 105 -9.31 -2.82 15.97
CA GLN A 105 -8.02 -2.60 16.63
C GLN A 105 -7.89 -3.39 17.93
N LYS A 106 -6.69 -3.89 18.21
CA LYS A 106 -6.23 -4.19 19.56
C LYS A 106 -5.34 -3.04 20.03
N LEU A 107 -5.93 -2.05 20.71
CA LEU A 107 -5.20 -1.03 21.48
C LEU A 107 -4.11 -0.25 20.69
N SER A 108 -4.43 0.26 19.50
CA SER A 108 -3.52 1.18 18.80
C SER A 108 -3.82 2.63 19.19
N ALA A 109 -2.77 3.43 19.44
CA ALA A 109 -2.90 4.88 19.63
C ALA A 109 -3.21 5.64 18.32
N PHE A 110 -3.26 4.94 17.18
CA PHE A 110 -3.44 5.54 15.85
C PHE A 110 -4.73 5.07 15.19
N PRO A 111 -5.45 5.93 14.45
CA PRO A 111 -6.61 5.53 13.64
C PRO A 111 -6.27 4.46 12.61
N ASN A 112 -7.25 3.59 12.33
CA ASN A 112 -7.10 2.47 11.38
C ASN A 112 -6.69 2.92 9.98
N GLU A 113 -7.33 3.96 9.47
CA GLU A 113 -7.04 4.56 8.18
C GLU A 113 -5.63 5.16 8.11
N SER A 114 -5.12 5.66 9.24
CA SER A 114 -3.75 6.16 9.34
C SER A 114 -2.76 5.00 9.24
N ILE A 115 -2.99 3.89 9.95
CA ILE A 115 -2.13 2.70 9.88
C ILE A 115 -2.06 2.16 8.45
N VAL A 116 -3.21 1.90 7.84
CA VAL A 116 -3.29 1.34 6.48
C VAL A 116 -2.75 2.34 5.46
N GLY A 117 -3.08 3.62 5.60
CA GLY A 117 -2.59 4.68 4.72
C GLY A 117 -1.07 4.84 4.78
N CYS A 118 -0.48 4.88 5.98
CA CYS A 118 0.97 4.97 6.16
C CYS A 118 1.68 3.75 5.59
N ALA A 119 1.15 2.56 5.84
CA ALA A 119 1.70 1.32 5.29
C ALA A 119 1.70 1.33 3.76
N PHE A 120 0.56 1.66 3.15
CA PHE A 120 0.44 1.82 1.71
C PHE A 120 1.44 2.85 1.16
N TRP A 121 1.53 4.02 1.78
CA TRP A 121 2.44 5.10 1.38
C TRP A 121 3.91 4.68 1.46
N CYS A 122 4.34 4.11 2.58
CA CYS A 122 5.73 3.69 2.79
C CYS A 122 6.12 2.56 1.83
N ILE A 123 5.21 1.62 1.54
CA ILE A 123 5.45 0.58 0.53
C ILE A 123 5.57 1.20 -0.86
N TRP A 124 4.68 2.12 -1.24
CA TRP A 124 4.73 2.83 -2.51
C TRP A 124 6.04 3.62 -2.65
N ARG A 125 6.41 4.40 -1.64
CA ARG A 125 7.65 5.18 -1.62
C ARG A 125 8.88 4.27 -1.71
N ALA A 126 8.96 3.21 -0.90
CA ALA A 126 10.09 2.30 -0.91
C ALA A 126 10.22 1.54 -2.24
N HIS A 127 9.09 1.16 -2.85
CA HIS A 127 9.08 0.60 -4.20
C HIS A 127 9.75 1.56 -5.18
N TRP A 128 9.29 2.81 -5.27
CA TRP A 128 9.84 3.75 -6.26
C TRP A 128 11.28 4.18 -5.98
N MET A 129 11.69 4.27 -4.71
CA MET A 129 13.10 4.48 -4.35
C MET A 129 13.99 3.33 -4.81
N PHE A 130 13.50 2.09 -4.78
CA PHE A 130 14.23 0.98 -5.39
C PHE A 130 14.28 1.11 -6.92
N ILE A 131 13.13 1.40 -7.55
CA ILE A 131 13.03 1.44 -9.00
C ILE A 131 13.93 2.52 -9.62
N PHE A 132 13.92 3.73 -9.06
CA PHE A 132 14.58 4.91 -9.64
C PHE A 132 15.92 5.23 -9.01
N ASN A 133 16.15 4.88 -7.73
CA ASN A 133 17.36 5.25 -7.00
C ASN A 133 18.17 4.02 -6.54
N GLY A 134 17.73 2.80 -6.85
CA GLY A 134 18.43 1.57 -6.46
C GLY A 134 18.45 1.29 -4.96
N HIS A 135 17.69 2.04 -4.15
CA HIS A 135 17.66 1.80 -2.70
C HIS A 135 16.98 0.46 -2.39
N PRO A 136 17.63 -0.45 -1.66
CA PRO A 136 17.11 -1.80 -1.46
C PRO A 136 15.80 -1.81 -0.67
N PHE A 137 14.81 -2.54 -1.17
CA PHE A 137 13.56 -2.78 -0.45
C PHE A 137 13.77 -3.84 0.63
N ILE A 138 13.83 -3.39 1.88
CA ILE A 138 14.04 -4.24 3.06
C ILE A 138 12.77 -4.13 3.94
N PRO A 139 11.95 -5.20 4.05
CA PRO A 139 10.66 -5.15 4.74
C PRO A 139 10.71 -4.60 6.16
N SER A 140 11.73 -4.95 6.94
CA SER A 140 11.93 -4.43 8.30
C SER A 140 12.29 -2.93 8.36
N LYS A 141 12.95 -2.37 7.33
CA LYS A 141 13.19 -0.93 7.22
C LYS A 141 11.92 -0.19 6.82
N VAL A 142 11.14 -0.77 5.90
CA VAL A 142 9.85 -0.21 5.50
C VAL A 142 8.89 -0.19 6.69
N PHE A 143 8.81 -1.27 7.47
CA PHE A 143 8.01 -1.32 8.69
C PHE A 143 8.39 -0.22 9.69
N ARG A 144 9.69 -0.02 9.96
CA ARG A 144 10.15 1.10 10.81
C ARG A 144 9.77 2.47 10.26
N ALA A 145 9.85 2.65 8.94
CA ALA A 145 9.41 3.90 8.30
C ALA A 145 7.90 4.13 8.44
N ILE A 146 7.09 3.06 8.52
CA ILE A 146 5.65 3.16 8.78
C ILE A 146 5.40 3.67 10.20
N ILE A 147 6.11 3.14 11.20
CA ILE A 147 6.00 3.62 12.59
C ILE A 147 6.37 5.11 12.68
N GLY A 148 7.50 5.51 12.11
CA GLY A 148 7.90 6.93 12.10
C GLY A 148 6.94 7.83 11.31
N CYS A 149 6.34 7.31 10.23
CA CYS A 149 5.30 8.05 9.49
C CYS A 149 4.04 8.27 10.35
N LEU A 150 3.61 7.27 11.12
CA LEU A 150 2.47 7.39 12.04
C LEU A 150 2.74 8.39 13.16
N GLU A 151 3.94 8.36 13.74
CA GLU A 151 4.34 9.28 14.80
C GLU A 151 4.33 10.74 14.34
N SER A 152 4.71 10.99 13.08
CA SER A 152 4.67 12.34 12.49
C SER A 152 3.26 12.94 12.36
N PHE A 153 2.20 12.13 12.53
CA PHE A 153 0.81 12.56 12.47
C PHE A 153 0.18 12.83 13.84
N LYS A 154 0.93 12.70 14.94
CA LYS A 154 0.45 13.03 16.31
C LYS A 154 0.41 14.54 16.60
N HIS A 155 0.67 15.40 15.62
CA HIS A 155 0.71 16.85 15.76
C HIS A 155 -0.44 17.53 15.02
#